data_AF-A0A955NZ21-F1
#
_entry.id   AF-A0A955NZ21-F1
#
_cell.length_a   1.000
_cell.length_b   1.000
_cell.length_c   1.000
_cell.angle_alpha   90.00
_cell.angle_beta   90.00
_cell.angle_gamma   90.00
#
_symmetry.space_group_name_H-M   'P 1'
#
loop_
_entity.id
_entity.type
_entity.pdbx_description
1 polymer ?
#
loop_
_entity_poly.entity_id
_entity_poly.type
_entity_poly.pdbx_seq_one_letter_code
_entity_poly.pdbx_strand_id
1 'polypeptide(L)'
;MSVKKRLGLCVVLLSLGASLLPYGNAWAQLGGVDAEFAGAGARALSMGGAFIGLADDSTAAEFNPAGLQILLRPELAWQVTHTFDRREEYLPLTSP
;
A
#
# COMPACT_ATOMS: atom_id res chain seq x y z
N MET A 1 14.51 15.55 -31.09
CA MET A 1 14.97 15.54 -29.68
C MET A 1 16.44 15.11 -29.65
N SER A 2 17.36 15.97 -29.17
CA SER A 2 18.82 15.72 -29.26
C SER A 2 19.28 14.53 -28.41
N VAL A 3 20.28 13.77 -28.88
CA VAL A 3 20.82 12.55 -28.23
C VAL A 3 21.16 12.77 -26.76
N LYS A 4 21.67 13.96 -26.41
CA LYS A 4 21.98 14.36 -25.02
C LYS A 4 20.75 14.33 -24.09
N LYS A 5 19.56 14.72 -24.61
CA LYS A 5 18.30 14.69 -23.85
C LYS A 5 17.79 13.26 -23.63
N ARG A 6 18.00 12.36 -24.60
CA ARG A 6 17.65 10.94 -24.47
C ARG A 6 18.53 10.23 -23.46
N LEU A 7 19.84 10.51 -23.48
CA LEU A 7 20.79 9.94 -22.53
C LEU A 7 20.50 10.40 -21.10
N GLY A 8 20.24 11.70 -20.90
CA GLY A 8 19.83 12.23 -19.58
C GLY A 8 18.55 11.58 -19.05
N LEU A 9 17.54 11.37 -19.91
CA LEU A 9 16.31 10.69 -19.53
C LEU A 9 16.55 9.23 -19.13
N CYS A 10 17.38 8.48 -19.88
CA CYS A 10 17.71 7.10 -19.53
C CYS A 10 18.41 7.00 -18.18
N VAL A 11 19.33 7.91 -17.85
CA VAL A 11 20.02 7.92 -16.55
C VAL A 11 19.04 8.14 -15.40
N VAL A 12 18.09 9.06 -15.55
CA VAL A 12 17.05 9.32 -14.55
C VAL A 12 16.12 8.11 -14.38
N LEU A 13 15.69 7.49 -15.49
CA LEU A 13 14.82 6.31 -15.42
C LEU A 13 15.54 5.10 -14.80
N LEU A 14 16.83 4.92 -15.09
CA LEU A 14 17.64 3.84 -14.52
C LEU A 14 17.88 4.05 -13.02
N SER A 15 18.12 5.28 -12.56
CA SER A 15 18.31 5.57 -11.14
C SER A 15 17.01 5.42 -10.32
N LEU A 16 15.87 5.83 -10.88
CA LEU A 16 14.54 5.58 -10.29
C LEU A 16 14.14 4.10 -10.32
N GLY A 17 14.55 3.35 -11.33
CA GLY A 17 14.31 1.90 -11.40
C GLY A 17 15.15 1.11 -10.39
N ALA A 18 16.40 1.52 -10.15
CA ALA A 18 17.31 0.84 -9.23
C ALA A 18 16.89 0.98 -7.75
N SER A 19 16.24 2.08 -7.36
CA SER A 19 15.73 2.28 -5.99
C SER A 19 14.53 1.40 -5.64
N LEU A 20 13.92 0.72 -6.63
CA LEU A 20 12.81 -0.23 -6.44
C LEU A 20 13.28 -1.68 -6.17
N LEU A 21 14.59 -1.97 -6.26
CA LEU A 21 15.13 -3.32 -6.08
C LEU A 21 15.06 -3.90 -4.65
N PRO A 22 15.07 -3.13 -3.55
CA PRO A 22 15.02 -3.69 -2.19
C PRO A 22 13.61 -3.81 -1.56
N TYR A 23 12.50 -3.64 -2.30
CA TYR A 23 11.13 -3.80 -1.73
C TYR A 23 10.68 -5.26 -1.56
N GLY A 24 11.62 -6.21 -1.53
CA GLY A 24 11.33 -7.64 -1.46
C GLY A 24 11.02 -8.13 -0.05
N ASN A 25 9.87 -7.71 0.52
CA ASN A 25 9.18 -8.30 1.70
C ASN A 25 8.13 -7.37 2.36
N ALA A 26 7.86 -6.16 1.85
CA ALA A 26 6.85 -5.26 2.43
C ALA A 26 5.43 -5.86 2.49
N TRP A 27 5.09 -6.74 1.54
CA TRP A 27 3.81 -7.46 1.51
C TRP A 27 3.55 -8.31 2.76
N ALA A 28 4.59 -8.86 3.39
CA ALA A 28 4.46 -9.67 4.61
C ALA A 28 4.17 -8.83 5.86
N GLN A 29 4.49 -7.53 5.85
CA GLN A 29 4.18 -6.62 6.96
C GLN A 29 2.77 -6.01 6.86
N LEU A 30 2.13 -6.11 5.70
CA LEU A 30 0.77 -5.63 5.46
C LEU A 30 -0.31 -6.69 5.77
N GLY A 31 0.06 -7.98 5.82
CA GLY A 31 -0.86 -9.12 5.84
C GLY A 31 -1.10 -9.76 7.21
N GLY A 32 -1.57 -8.99 8.19
CA GLY A 32 -2.43 -9.58 9.20
C GLY A 32 -3.81 -9.86 8.58
N VAL A 33 -4.51 -10.91 9.02
CA VAL A 33 -5.85 -11.30 8.54
C VAL A 33 -6.88 -10.14 8.46
N ASP A 34 -6.63 -9.07 9.20
CA ASP A 34 -7.46 -7.86 9.24
C ASP A 34 -7.37 -7.01 7.94
N ALA A 35 -6.22 -7.01 7.25
CA ALA A 35 -5.99 -6.18 6.06
C ALA A 35 -6.69 -6.73 4.80
N GLU A 36 -6.88 -8.05 4.72
CA GLU A 36 -7.58 -8.71 3.61
C GLU A 36 -9.07 -8.34 3.55
N PHE A 37 -9.69 -8.03 4.70
CA PHE A 37 -11.10 -7.65 4.77
C PHE A 37 -11.34 -6.15 4.97
N ALA A 38 -10.42 -5.43 5.62
CA ALA A 38 -10.58 -4.00 5.89
C ALA A 38 -10.11 -3.08 4.74
N GLY A 39 -9.36 -3.63 3.78
CA GLY A 39 -8.61 -2.85 2.79
C GLY A 39 -7.33 -2.27 3.39
N ALA A 40 -6.35 -1.95 2.55
CA ALA A 40 -5.11 -1.33 3.02
C ALA A 40 -5.21 0.19 3.08
N GLY A 41 -4.39 0.71 3.99
CA GLY A 41 -4.21 2.13 4.22
C GLY A 41 -4.96 2.62 5.44
N ALA A 42 -4.44 3.72 6.00
CA ALA A 42 -4.94 4.28 7.25
C ALA A 42 -6.44 4.64 7.17
N ARG A 43 -6.90 5.13 6.01
CA ARG A 43 -8.32 5.46 5.77
C ARG A 43 -9.19 4.22 5.72
N ALA A 44 -8.77 3.20 4.96
CA ALA A 44 -9.51 1.94 4.84
C ALA A 44 -9.67 1.25 6.21
N LEU A 45 -8.58 1.18 6.98
CA LEU A 45 -8.56 0.64 8.34
C LEU A 45 -9.47 1.46 9.29
N SER A 46 -9.44 2.79 9.22
CA SER A 46 -10.30 3.65 10.06
C SER A 46 -11.78 3.54 9.73
N MET A 47 -12.11 3.13 8.50
CA MET A 47 -13.49 2.89 8.05
C MET A 47 -13.97 1.46 8.34
N GLY A 48 -13.14 0.61 8.95
CA GLY A 48 -13.50 -0.77 9.29
C GLY A 48 -13.92 -1.61 8.09
N GLY A 49 -13.30 -1.42 6.91
CA GLY A 49 -13.64 -2.14 5.68
C GLY A 49 -14.70 -1.49 4.79
N ALA A 50 -15.43 -0.47 5.26
CA ALA A 50 -16.41 0.22 4.44
C ALA A 50 -15.80 0.97 3.23
N PHE A 51 -14.50 1.25 3.27
CA PHE A 51 -13.78 1.92 2.19
C PHE A 51 -13.82 1.16 0.87
N ILE A 52 -13.91 -0.17 0.87
CA ILE A 52 -13.96 -0.99 -0.36
C ILE A 52 -15.09 -0.53 -1.30
N GLY A 53 -16.25 -0.14 -0.74
CA GLY A 53 -17.39 0.35 -1.52
C GLY A 53 -17.30 1.82 -1.95
N LEU A 54 -16.47 2.63 -1.28
CA LEU A 54 -16.32 4.07 -1.57
C LEU A 54 -15.13 4.36 -2.48
N ALA A 55 -13.95 3.82 -2.15
CA ALA A 55 -12.69 3.87 -2.89
C ALA A 55 -12.52 5.09 -3.81
N ASP A 56 -12.40 6.28 -3.22
CA ASP A 56 -12.46 7.58 -3.92
C ASP A 56 -11.13 8.36 -3.88
N ASP A 57 -10.01 7.72 -3.53
CA ASP A 57 -8.67 8.30 -3.52
C ASP A 57 -7.61 7.38 -4.14
N SER A 58 -6.37 7.85 -4.28
CA SER A 58 -5.26 7.05 -4.85
C SER A 58 -5.00 5.69 -4.19
N THR A 59 -5.43 5.45 -2.94
CA THR A 59 -5.27 4.15 -2.26
C THR A 59 -6.24 3.09 -2.79
N ALA A 60 -7.25 3.49 -3.58
CA ALA A 60 -8.16 2.58 -4.29
C ALA A 60 -7.40 1.57 -5.19
N ALA A 61 -6.20 1.92 -5.67
CA ALA A 61 -5.36 1.04 -6.48
C ALA A 61 -5.06 -0.32 -5.82
N GLU A 62 -5.06 -0.38 -4.49
CA GLU A 62 -4.69 -1.59 -3.76
C GLU A 62 -5.87 -2.60 -3.62
N PHE A 63 -7.12 -2.14 -3.45
CA PHE A 63 -8.27 -3.01 -3.11
C PHE A 63 -9.50 -2.82 -3.99
N ASN A 64 -9.64 -1.70 -4.70
CA ASN A 64 -10.77 -1.46 -5.61
C ASN A 64 -10.33 -0.57 -6.79
N PRO A 65 -9.70 -1.15 -7.84
CA PRO A 65 -9.20 -0.38 -8.98
C PRO A 65 -10.32 0.29 -9.79
N ALA A 66 -11.59 -0.11 -9.65
CA ALA A 66 -12.71 0.59 -10.28
C ALA A 66 -12.88 2.02 -9.71
N GLY A 67 -12.49 2.24 -8.45
CA GLY A 67 -12.46 3.55 -7.81
C GLY A 67 -11.49 4.55 -8.45
N LEU A 68 -10.44 4.08 -9.13
CA LEU A 68 -9.51 4.98 -9.83
C LEU A 68 -10.18 5.74 -10.98
N GLN A 69 -11.30 5.23 -11.53
CA GLN A 69 -12.01 5.87 -12.63
C GLN A 69 -12.73 7.16 -12.21
N ILE A 70 -13.04 7.33 -10.93
CA ILE A 70 -13.76 8.51 -10.41
C ILE A 70 -12.82 9.63 -9.93
N LEU A 71 -11.51 9.40 -9.94
CA LEU A 71 -10.52 10.41 -9.59
C LEU A 71 -10.54 11.57 -10.59
N LEU A 72 -10.75 12.78 -10.09
CA LEU A 72 -10.84 13.99 -10.91
C LEU A 72 -9.46 14.49 -11.37
N ARG A 73 -8.38 14.10 -10.68
CA ARG A 73 -7.01 14.55 -10.90
C ARG A 73 -6.03 13.42 -10.56
N PRO A 74 -4.79 13.46 -11.08
CA PRO A 74 -3.74 12.57 -10.61
C PRO A 74 -3.47 12.80 -9.12
N GLU A 75 -3.45 11.71 -8.34
CA GLU A 75 -3.23 11.72 -6.90
C GLU A 75 -2.07 10.80 -6.50
N LEU A 76 -1.42 11.13 -5.38
CA LEU A 76 -0.36 10.34 -4.78
C LEU A 76 -0.57 10.32 -3.26
N ALA A 77 -0.61 9.14 -2.65
CA ALA A 77 -0.69 8.96 -1.21
C ALA A 77 0.43 8.06 -0.71
N TRP A 78 0.96 8.39 0.47
CA TRP A 78 1.93 7.58 1.21
C TRP A 78 1.34 7.22 2.57
N GLN A 79 1.53 5.97 2.98
CA GLN A 79 1.00 5.44 4.24
C GLN A 79 2.08 4.69 5.01
N VAL A 80 2.00 4.77 6.34
CA VAL A 80 2.87 4.02 7.26
C VAL A 80 1.97 3.31 8.25
N THR A 81 2.11 1.99 8.31
CA THR A 81 1.39 1.14 9.26
C THR A 81 2.39 0.61 10.27
N HIS A 82 2.05 0.72 11.56
CA HIS A 82 2.85 0.13 12.62
C HIS A 82 2.05 -0.99 13.28
N THR A 83 2.50 -2.23 13.11
CA THR A 83 1.91 -3.38 13.79
C THR A 83 2.54 -3.49 15.17
N PHE A 84 1.72 -3.37 16.22
CA PHE A 84 2.17 -3.71 17.57
C PHE A 84 2.23 -5.22 17.67
N ASP A 85 3.37 -5.77 18.09
CA ASP A 85 3.56 -7.21 18.24
C ASP A 85 2.61 -7.72 19.34
N ARG A 86 1.51 -8.36 18.93
CA ARG A 86 0.50 -8.94 19.83
C ARG A 86 1.04 -10.27 20.38
N ARG A 87 2.13 -10.25 21.16
CA ARG A 87 2.74 -11.45 21.77
C ARG A 87 2.06 -11.98 23.03
N GLU A 88 0.94 -11.40 23.48
CA GLU A 88 0.29 -11.82 24.73
C GLU A 88 -1.19 -12.23 24.61
N GLU A 89 -1.63 -12.80 23.48
CA GLU A 89 -2.97 -13.39 23.42
C GLU A 89 -2.98 -14.76 22.72
N TYR A 90 -2.04 -15.61 23.12
CA TYR A 90 -2.09 -17.06 22.91
C TYR A 90 -1.69 -17.76 24.22
N LEU A 91 -2.23 -17.29 25.35
CA LEU A 91 -2.31 -18.15 26.52
C LEU A 91 -3.45 -19.13 26.24
N PRO A 92 -3.18 -20.44 26.00
CA PRO A 92 -4.25 -21.41 25.93
C PRO A 92 -5.03 -21.32 27.25
N LEU A 93 -6.35 -21.25 27.16
CA LEU A 93 -7.29 -21.34 28.30
C LEU A 93 -7.30 -22.75 28.90
N THR A 94 -6.11 -23.30 29.16
CA THR A 94 -5.89 -24.62 29.76
C THR A 94 -4.76 -24.49 30.78
N SER A 95 -5.00 -23.74 31.85
CA SER A 95 -4.40 -24.05 33.14
C SER A 95 -5.45 -24.80 33.97
N PRO A 96 -5.12 -25.98 34.53
CA PRO A 96 -6.04 -26.77 35.37
C PRO A 96 -6.44 -26.05 36.66
#